data_AF-A0A447TYY7-F1
#
_entry.id   AF-A0A447TYY7-F1
#
_cell.length_a   1.000
_cell.length_b   1.000
_cell.length_c   1.000
_cell.angle_alpha   90.00
_cell.angle_beta   90.00
_cell.angle_gamma   90.00
#
_symmetry.space_group_name_H-M   'P 1'
#
loop_
_entity.id
_entity.type
_entity.pdbx_description
1 polymer ?
#
loop_
_entity_poly.entity_id
_entity_poly.type
_entity_poly.pdbx_seq_one_letter_code
_entity_poly.pdbx_strand_id
1 'polypeptide(L)'
;MVTARLPGLPLPQVPQPNAATALAALRASRLNIDEQAIRDGIAQATLPGRFQIVSESPRVIFDVAHNPHAAEYLTGRSENVAETRARACGDWYAA
;
A
#
# COMPACT_ATOMS: atom_id res chain seq x y z
N MET A 1 -24.37 10.34 -2.16
CA MET A 1 -23.36 11.22 -1.54
C MET A 1 -22.58 10.37 -0.56
N VAL A 2 -21.25 10.44 -0.53
CA VAL A 2 -20.44 9.60 0.39
C VAL A 2 -20.54 10.17 1.81
N THR A 3 -21.56 9.79 2.57
CA THR A 3 -21.78 10.30 3.94
C THR A 3 -21.69 9.22 5.02
N ALA A 4 -21.72 7.95 4.64
CA ALA A 4 -21.66 6.83 5.57
C ALA A 4 -20.23 6.49 6.02
N ARG A 5 -20.14 5.91 7.22
CA ARG A 5 -18.93 5.20 7.69
C ARG A 5 -18.78 3.94 6.82
N LEU A 6 -17.56 3.70 6.33
CA LEU A 6 -17.22 2.55 5.49
C LEU A 6 -16.33 1.57 6.29
N PRO A 7 -16.91 0.63 7.04
CA PRO A 7 -16.12 -0.35 7.78
C PRO A 7 -15.46 -1.37 6.84
N GLY A 8 -14.29 -1.87 7.22
CA GLY A 8 -13.62 -2.96 6.50
C GLY A 8 -13.28 -2.62 5.05
N LEU A 9 -12.70 -1.44 4.81
CA LEU A 9 -12.16 -1.11 3.48
C LEU A 9 -10.96 -2.01 3.17
N PRO A 10 -10.77 -2.40 1.89
CA PRO A 10 -9.59 -3.15 1.48
C PRO A 10 -8.33 -2.34 1.73
N LEU A 11 -7.21 -3.02 1.99
CA LEU A 11 -5.92 -2.35 2.13
C LEU A 11 -5.49 -1.79 0.76
N PRO A 12 -5.19 -0.49 0.66
CA PRO A 12 -4.73 0.11 -0.59
C PRO A 12 -3.30 -0.33 -0.91
N GLN A 13 -2.99 -0.41 -2.21
CA GLN A 13 -1.62 -0.64 -2.67
C GLN A 13 -0.78 0.66 -2.67
N VAL A 14 -1.46 1.80 -2.78
CA VAL A 14 -0.88 3.13 -2.55
C VAL A 14 -0.73 3.43 -1.05
N PRO A 15 0.08 4.43 -0.65
CA PRO A 15 0.21 4.81 0.76
C PRO A 15 -1.14 5.09 1.43
N GLN A 16 -1.38 4.47 2.59
CA GLN A 16 -2.62 4.60 3.34
C GLN A 16 -3.04 6.07 3.61
N PRO A 17 -2.13 7.00 3.95
CA PRO A 17 -2.50 8.41 4.12
C PRO A 17 -3.09 9.04 2.84
N ASN A 18 -2.60 8.62 1.67
CA ASN A 18 -3.10 9.12 0.39
C ASN A 18 -4.51 8.59 0.10
N ALA A 19 -4.76 7.31 0.37
CA ALA A 19 -6.09 6.71 0.23
C ALA A 19 -7.12 7.37 1.17
N ALA A 20 -6.72 7.65 2.42
CA ALA A 20 -7.56 8.38 3.38
C ALA A 20 -7.88 9.81 2.90
N THR A 21 -6.87 10.50 2.35
CA THR A 21 -7.02 11.86 1.80
C THR A 21 -7.94 11.87 0.58
N ALA A 22 -7.78 10.90 -0.33
CA ALA A 22 -8.67 10.75 -1.47
C ALA A 22 -10.12 10.51 -1.04
N LEU A 23 -10.36 9.64 -0.05
CA LEU A 23 -11.69 9.42 0.50
C LEU A 23 -12.28 10.69 1.13
N ALA A 24 -11.49 11.46 1.87
CA ALA A 24 -11.92 12.74 2.42
C ALA A 24 -12.31 13.75 1.33
N ALA A 25 -11.52 13.83 0.25
CA ALA A 25 -11.83 14.66 -0.91
C ALA A 25 -13.12 14.22 -1.61
N LEU A 26 -13.34 12.91 -1.79
CA LEU A 26 -14.58 12.38 -2.37
C LEU A 26 -15.81 12.75 -1.51
N ARG A 27 -15.69 12.68 -0.18
CA ARG A 27 -16.76 13.12 0.74
C ARG A 27 -17.07 14.61 0.59
N ALA A 28 -16.05 15.44 0.43
CA ALA A 28 -16.20 16.88 0.23
C ALA A 28 -16.75 17.27 -1.16
N SER A 29 -16.52 16.44 -2.17
CA SER A 29 -16.85 16.72 -3.58
C SER A 29 -18.35 16.77 -3.92
N ARG A 30 -19.24 16.38 -2.98
CA ARG A 30 -20.69 16.20 -3.19
C ARG A 30 -21.09 15.21 -4.30
N LEU A 31 -20.13 14.48 -4.88
CA LEU A 31 -20.41 13.46 -5.87
C LEU A 31 -21.26 12.33 -5.28
N ASN A 32 -22.15 11.78 -6.11
CA ASN A 32 -22.89 10.58 -5.76
C ASN A 32 -22.13 9.35 -6.25
N ILE A 33 -21.28 8.80 -5.39
CA ILE A 33 -20.47 7.62 -5.67
C ILE A 33 -21.03 6.47 -4.85
N ASP A 34 -21.22 5.33 -5.50
CA ASP A 34 -21.64 4.10 -4.85
C ASP A 34 -20.53 3.57 -3.91
N GLU A 35 -20.93 2.96 -2.80
CA GLU A 35 -19.99 2.39 -1.85
C GLU A 35 -19.12 1.30 -2.49
N GLN A 36 -19.70 0.47 -3.36
CA GLN A 36 -18.95 -0.58 -4.04
C GLN A 36 -17.86 0.02 -4.94
N ALA A 37 -18.18 1.10 -5.66
CA ALA A 37 -17.20 1.81 -6.48
C ALA A 37 -16.02 2.37 -5.65
N ILE A 38 -16.25 2.80 -4.41
CA ILE A 38 -15.17 3.23 -3.50
C ILE A 38 -14.30 2.04 -3.09
N ARG A 39 -14.93 0.90 -2.73
CA ARG A 39 -14.21 -0.32 -2.33
C ARG A 39 -13.35 -0.84 -3.46
N ASP A 40 -13.92 -0.94 -4.66
CA ASP A 40 -13.24 -1.38 -5.87
C ASP A 40 -12.11 -0.41 -6.22
N GLY A 41 -12.37 0.90 -6.17
CA GLY A 41 -11.37 1.93 -6.42
C GLY A 41 -10.19 1.86 -5.47
N ILE A 42 -10.42 1.68 -4.16
CA ILE A 42 -9.34 1.54 -3.16
C ILE A 42 -8.53 0.26 -3.38
N ALA A 43 -9.19 -0.86 -3.71
CA ALA A 43 -8.52 -2.14 -3.95
C ALA A 43 -7.65 -2.11 -5.22
N GLN A 44 -8.14 -1.45 -6.28
CA GLN A 44 -7.50 -1.42 -7.59
C GLN A 44 -6.52 -0.26 -7.76
N ALA A 45 -6.59 0.77 -6.89
CA ALA A 45 -5.70 1.93 -6.96
C ALA A 45 -4.24 1.51 -6.80
N THR A 46 -3.52 1.58 -7.92
CA THR A 46 -2.09 1.33 -8.03
C THR A 46 -1.43 2.49 -8.77
N LEU A 47 -0.15 2.73 -8.48
CA LEU A 47 0.64 3.69 -9.24
C LEU A 47 2.01 3.08 -9.51
N PRO A 48 2.46 3.00 -10.78
CA PRO A 48 3.79 2.52 -11.09
C PRO A 48 4.87 3.28 -10.31
N GLY A 49 5.84 2.56 -9.78
CA GLY A 49 6.91 3.14 -8.94
C GLY A 49 6.47 3.63 -7.55
N ARG A 50 5.29 3.25 -7.05
CA ARG A 50 4.92 3.41 -5.63
C ARG A 50 4.88 2.06 -4.95
N PHE A 51 6.03 1.62 -4.43
CA PHE A 51 6.26 0.30 -3.84
C PHE A 51 5.71 -0.84 -4.70
N GLN A 52 6.04 -0.78 -5.98
CA GLN A 52 5.58 -1.73 -6.97
C GLN A 52 6.42 -3.00 -6.89
N ILE A 53 5.80 -4.13 -6.55
CA ILE A 53 6.45 -5.44 -6.59
C ILE A 53 6.45 -5.92 -8.04
N VAL A 54 7.63 -6.12 -8.63
CA VAL A 54 7.80 -6.57 -10.03
C VAL A 54 8.26 -8.02 -10.13
N SER A 55 8.78 -8.59 -9.04
CA SER A 55 9.12 -10.00 -8.91
C SER A 55 8.99 -10.40 -7.44
N GLU A 56 8.67 -11.66 -7.16
CA GLU A 56 8.55 -12.21 -5.81
C GLU A 56 9.71 -13.15 -5.45
N SER A 57 10.47 -13.67 -6.43
CA SER A 57 11.54 -14.65 -6.20
C SER A 57 12.70 -14.44 -7.19
N PRO A 58 13.69 -13.58 -6.85
CA PRO A 58 13.78 -12.76 -5.64
C PRO A 58 12.76 -11.63 -5.63
N ARG A 59 12.36 -11.17 -4.44
CA ARG A 59 11.47 -10.01 -4.32
C ARG A 59 12.17 -8.75 -4.82
N VAL A 60 11.61 -8.11 -5.85
CA VAL A 60 12.09 -6.87 -6.44
C VAL A 60 10.99 -5.82 -6.34
N ILE A 61 11.33 -4.68 -5.74
CA ILE A 61 10.38 -3.59 -5.45
C ILE A 61 10.91 -2.30 -6.09
N PHE A 62 10.06 -1.60 -6.85
CA PHE A 62 10.35 -0.28 -7.39
C PHE A 62 9.63 0.81 -6.58
N ASP A 63 10.37 1.81 -6.14
CA ASP A 63 9.81 3.01 -5.49
C ASP A 63 10.53 4.28 -5.94
N VAL A 64 9.78 5.36 -6.18
CA VAL A 64 10.29 6.67 -6.64
C VAL A 64 10.59 7.66 -5.49
N ALA A 65 10.76 7.17 -4.26
CA ALA A 65 11.20 7.97 -3.12
C ALA A 65 12.53 8.69 -3.44
N HIS A 66 12.52 10.01 -3.32
CA HIS A 66 13.67 10.88 -3.62
C HIS A 66 13.89 11.97 -2.57
N ASN A 67 13.17 11.89 -1.45
CA ASN A 67 13.28 12.83 -0.34
C ASN A 67 13.27 12.07 1.00
N PRO A 68 13.79 12.65 2.09
CA PRO A 68 13.94 11.95 3.38
C PRO A 68 12.64 11.36 3.91
N HIS A 69 11.54 12.12 3.82
CA HIS A 69 10.22 11.67 4.28
C HIS A 69 9.71 10.44 3.50
N ALA A 70 9.86 10.44 2.17
CA ALA A 70 9.48 9.30 1.34
C ALA A 70 10.40 8.09 1.55
N ALA A 71 11.69 8.32 1.80
CA ALA A 71 12.65 7.26 2.11
C ALA A 71 12.33 6.58 3.46
N GLU A 72 11.97 7.35 4.48
CA GLU A 72 11.53 6.81 5.78
C GLU A 72 10.28 5.93 5.62
N TYR A 73 9.29 6.39 4.85
CA TYR A 73 8.12 5.58 4.51
C TYR A 73 8.49 4.26 3.79
N LEU A 74 9.43 4.32 2.85
CA LEU A 74 9.93 3.14 2.12
C LEU A 74 10.62 2.15 3.06
N THR A 75 11.44 2.63 3.99
CA THR A 75 12.12 1.81 5.00
C THR A 75 11.11 1.09 5.88
N GLY A 76 10.13 1.81 6.45
CA GLY A 76 9.10 1.20 7.31
C GLY A 76 8.25 0.16 6.57
N ARG A 77 8.03 0.29 5.27
CA ARG A 77 7.37 -0.74 4.46
C ARG A 77 8.26 -1.95 4.16
N SER A 78 9.58 -1.75 4.05
CA SER A 78 10.54 -2.81 3.72
C SER A 78 10.86 -3.70 4.93
N GLU A 79 10.79 -3.18 6.15
CA GLU A 79 10.95 -3.97 7.37
C GLU A 79 9.92 -5.11 7.45
N ASN A 80 8.66 -4.84 7.10
CA ASN A 80 7.60 -5.85 7.01
C ASN A 80 7.84 -6.93 5.95
N VAL A 81 8.75 -6.69 5.00
CA VAL A 81 9.13 -7.66 3.96
C VAL A 81 10.30 -8.55 4.40
N ALA A 82 11.21 -8.03 5.24
CA ALA A 82 12.41 -8.74 5.68
C ALA A 82 12.13 -9.94 6.61
N GLU A 83 11.02 -9.92 7.34
CA GLU A 83 10.63 -10.97 8.29
C GLU A 83 10.43 -12.35 7.61
N THR A 84 10.20 -12.38 6.30
CA THR A 84 10.09 -13.64 5.53
C THR A 84 11.45 -14.32 5.33
N ARG A 85 12.58 -13.59 5.32
CA ARG A 85 13.93 -14.17 5.09
C ARG A 85 14.60 -14.68 6.37
N ALA A 86 14.30 -14.10 7.52
CA ALA A 86 14.92 -14.49 8.79
C ALA A 86 14.60 -15.95 9.19
N ARG A 87 13.43 -16.48 8.79
CA ARG A 87 13.07 -17.89 9.04
C ARG A 87 13.82 -18.90 8.15
N ALA A 88 14.33 -18.50 6.99
CA ALA A 88 14.98 -19.40 6.04
C ALA A 88 16.51 -19.48 6.23
N CYS A 89 17.10 -18.59 7.03
CA CYS A 89 18.55 -18.52 7.24
C CYS A 89 19.05 -19.47 8.36
N GLY A 90 18.14 -20.07 9.15
CA GLY A 90 18.49 -20.92 10.29
C GLY A 90 19.09 -22.29 9.94
N ASP A 91 18.93 -22.76 8.71
CA ASP A 91 19.28 -24.14 8.32
C ASP A 91 20.62 -24.27 7.59
N TRP A 92 21.33 -23.16 7.35
CA TRP A 92 22.56 -23.16 6.53
C TRP A 92 23.85 -23.47 7.31
N TYR A 93 23.79 -23.69 8.62
CA TYR A 93 24.98 -23.91 9.47
C TYR A 93 25.01 -25.27 10.20
N ALA A 94 24.28 -26.27 9.69
CA ALA A 94 24.18 -27.60 10.31
C ALA A 94 24.55 -28.79 9.39
N ALA A 95 25.41 -28.59 8.38
CA ALA A 95 25.97 -29.67 7.57
C ALA A 95 27.47 -29.51 7.36
#